data_AF-A0A7W0ZDF9-F1
#
_entry.id   AF-A0A7W0ZDF9-F1
#
_cell.length_a   1.000
_cell.length_b   1.000
_cell.length_c   1.000
_cell.angle_alpha   90.00
_cell.angle_beta   90.00
_cell.angle_gamma   90.00
#
_symmetry.space_group_name_H-M   'P 1'
#
loop_
_entity.id
_entity.type
_entity.pdbx_description
1 polymer ?
#
loop_
_entity_poly.entity_id
_entity_poly.type
_entity_poly.pdbx_seq_one_letter_code
_entity_poly.pdbx_strand_id
1 'polypeptide(L)' 'MRQRMILLERDFSAAALDKRWVADITYVRTWQGFLYVAFVLDLFSRRVVGWSMRNDLKTRARARRAQHGDRQP' A
#
# COMPACT_ATOMS: atom_id res chain seq x y z
N MET A 1 -20.45 -16.31 -1.99
CA MET A 1 -19.63 -16.20 -3.21
C MET A 1 -18.16 -16.30 -2.82
N ARG A 2 -17.49 -17.38 -3.22
CA ARG A 2 -16.09 -17.69 -2.83
C ARG A 2 -15.15 -17.06 -3.86
N GLN A 3 -14.42 -16.02 -3.45
CA GLN A 3 -13.35 -15.48 -4.27
C GLN A 3 -12.14 -16.42 -4.13
N ARG A 4 -11.86 -17.21 -5.16
CA ARG A 4 -10.63 -18.01 -5.27
C ARG A 4 -9.46 -17.04 -5.45
N MET A 5 -8.80 -16.68 -4.34
CA MET A 5 -7.43 -16.18 -4.36
C MET A 5 -6.56 -17.27 -4.99
N ILE A 6 -5.93 -16.96 -6.11
CA ILE A 6 -4.83 -17.77 -6.65
C ILE A 6 -3.78 -17.93 -5.54
N LEU A 7 -3.58 -19.18 -5.10
CA LEU A 7 -2.70 -19.51 -3.98
C LEU A 7 -1.24 -19.43 -4.45
N LEU A 8 -0.70 -18.21 -4.49
CA LEU A 8 0.73 -18.04 -4.35
C LEU A 8 1.03 -18.36 -2.88
N GLU A 9 1.90 -19.34 -2.59
CA GLU A 9 2.35 -19.63 -1.22
C GLU A 9 3.09 -18.42 -0.66
N ARG A 10 2.32 -17.45 -0.16
CA ARG A 10 2.82 -16.25 0.50
C ARG A 10 2.53 -16.42 1.97
N ASP A 11 3.61 -16.58 2.72
CA ASP A 11 3.56 -16.56 4.17
C ASP A 11 3.27 -15.13 4.66
N PHE A 12 2.03 -14.89 5.07
CA PHE A 12 1.56 -13.60 5.62
C PHE A 12 1.68 -13.54 7.15
N SER A 13 2.48 -14.41 7.77
CA SER A 13 2.81 -14.30 9.20
C SER A 13 4.02 -13.40 9.42
N ALA A 14 4.04 -12.69 10.55
CA ALA A 14 5.20 -11.94 11.02
C ALA A 14 5.48 -12.33 12.47
N ALA A 15 6.73 -12.64 12.79
CA ALA A 15 7.13 -13.07 14.14
C ALA A 15 7.33 -11.89 15.12
N ALA A 16 7.45 -10.67 14.62
CA ALA A 16 7.62 -9.44 15.41
C ALA A 16 7.22 -8.20 14.61
N LEU A 17 7.04 -7.07 15.31
CA LEU A 17 6.81 -5.74 14.75
C LEU A 17 7.89 -5.37 13.71
N ASP A 18 7.48 -4.64 12.68
CA ASP A 18 8.35 -4.03 11.66
C ASP A 18 9.24 -5.02 10.89
N LYS A 19 8.83 -6.30 10.83
CA LYS A 19 9.56 -7.34 10.08
C LYS A 19 8.97 -7.64 8.72
N ARG A 20 7.65 -7.52 8.56
CA ARG A 20 6.98 -7.74 7.28
C ARG A 20 5.78 -6.83 7.15
N TRP A 21 5.68 -6.19 5.98
CA TRP A 21 4.60 -5.28 5.66
C TRP A 21 3.87 -5.75 4.40
N VAL A 22 2.57 -5.48 4.35
CA VAL A 22 1.74 -5.68 3.16
C VAL A 22 1.26 -4.33 2.68
N ALA A 23 1.38 -4.09 1.37
CA ALA A 23 0.83 -2.92 0.71
C ALA A 23 -0.40 -3.32 -0.11
N ASP A 24 -1.45 -2.50 -0.02
CA ASP A 24 -2.65 -2.62 -0.85
C ASP A 24 -3.03 -1.24 -1.41
N ILE A 25 -3.64 -1.23 -2.59
CA ILE A 25 -4.16 0.00 -3.23
C ILE A 25 -5.64 -0.20 -3.51
N THR A 26 -6.44 0.70 -2.96
CA THR A 26 -7.89 0.71 -3.16
C THR A 26 -8.36 2.01 -3.80
N TYR A 27 -9.59 2.01 -4.31
CA TYR A 27 -10.25 3.15 -4.90
C TYR A 27 -11.39 3.62 -3.98
N VAL A 28 -11.39 4.90 -3.64
CA VAL A 28 -12.48 5.54 -2.88
C VAL A 28 -13.24 6.47 -3.80
N ARG A 29 -14.56 6.27 -3.90
CA ARG A 29 -15.43 7.14 -4.70
C ARG A 29 -15.78 8.39 -3.89
N THR A 30 -15.61 9.56 -4.52
CA THR A 30 -15.97 10.86 -3.94
C THR A 30 -16.99 11.56 -4.84
N TRP A 31 -17.58 12.65 -4.35
CA TRP A 31 -18.50 13.49 -5.13
C TRP A 31 -17.84 14.17 -6.34
N GLN A 32 -16.51 14.32 -6.32
CA GLN A 32 -15.72 15.00 -7.33
C GLN A 32 -14.95 14.03 -8.25
N GLY A 33 -15.11 12.71 -8.06
CA GLY A 33 -14.41 11.70 -8.84
C GLY A 33 -13.94 10.51 -8.00
N PHE A 34 -12.71 10.06 -8.21
CA PHE A 34 -12.12 8.92 -7.51
C PHE A 34 -10.76 9.28 -6.92
N LEU A 35 -10.45 8.67 -5.78
CA LEU A 35 -9.15 8.76 -5.11
C LEU A 35 -8.54 7.37 -5.04
N TYR A 36 -7.31 7.23 -5.49
CA TYR A 36 -6.47 6.06 -5.25
C TYR A 36 -5.80 6.23 -3.90
N VAL A 37 -5.99 5.26 -3.01
CA VAL A 37 -5.36 5.27 -1.69
C VAL A 37 -4.52 4.02 -1.54
N ALA A 38 -3.22 4.22 -1.29
CA ALA A 38 -2.28 3.18 -0.98
C ALA A 38 -2.07 3.14 0.54
N PHE A 39 -2.13 1.95 1.14
CA PHE A 39 -1.84 1.74 2.55
C PHE A 39 -0.75 0.69 2.70
N VAL A 40 0.09 0.86 3.73
CA VAL A 40 1.08 -0.14 4.17
C VAL A 40 0.71 -0.59 5.57
N LEU A 41 0.47 -1.88 5.74
CA LEU A 41 0.10 -2.52 7.00
C LEU A 41 1.28 -3.31 7.55
N ASP A 42 1.55 -3.16 8.84
CA ASP A 42 2.41 -4.10 9.57
C ASP A 42 1.66 -5.40 9.83
N LEU A 43 2.25 -6.54 9.42
CA LEU A 43 1.60 -7.85 9.53
C LEU A 43 1.47 -8.33 10.97
N PHE A 44 2.38 -7.91 11.86
CA PHE A 44 2.35 -8.31 13.26
C PHE A 44 1.27 -7.54 14.03
N SER A 45 1.29 -6.20 13.98
CA SER A 45 0.35 -5.36 14.74
C SER A 45 -0.98 -5.07 14.04
N ARG A 46 -1.06 -5.34 12.73
CA ARG A 46 -2.18 -4.92 11.86
C ARG A 46 -2.41 -3.41 11.82
N ARG A 47 -1.42 -2.61 12.23
CA ARG A 47 -1.47 -1.14 12.17
C ARG A 47 -1.03 -0.64 10.80
N VAL A 48 -1.63 0.47 10.38
CA VAL A 48 -1.17 1.24 9.22
C VAL A 48 0.13 1.94 9.62
N VAL A 49 1.22 1.63 8.94
CA VAL A 49 2.54 2.25 9.14
C VAL A 49 2.85 3.36 8.13
N GLY A 50 2.02 3.47 7.08
CA GLY A 50 2.12 4.53 6.10
C GLY A 50 0.98 4.49 5.09
N TRP A 51 0.70 5.63 4.47
CA TRP A 51 -0.33 5.76 3.45
C TRP A 51 0.00 6.90 2.48
N SER A 52 -0.60 6.85 1.29
CA SER A 52 -0.52 7.92 0.30
C SER A 52 -1.80 7.93 -0.52
N MET A 53 -2.28 9.11 -0.90
CA MET A 53 -3.47 9.27 -1.71
C MET A 53 -3.22 10.16 -2.92
N ARG A 54 -3.82 9.80 -4.07
CA ARG A 54 -3.76 10.58 -5.30
C ARG A 54 -5.08 10.51 -6.07
N ASN A 55 -5.45 11.60 -6.73
CA ASN A 55 -6.60 11.64 -7.63
C ASN A 55 -6.27 11.11 -9.04
N ASP A 56 -5.02 10.68 -9.26
CA ASP A 56 -4.52 10.12 -10.51
C ASP A 56 -3.55 8.94 -10.26
N LEU A 57 -3.62 7.93 -11.12
CA LEU A 57 -2.65 6.84 -11.13
C LEU A 57 -1.59 7.13 -12.20
N LYS A 58 -0.67 8.06 -11.90
CA LYS A 58 0.46 8.37 -12.81
C LYS A 58 1.65 7.46 -12.55
N THR A 59 1.91 6.53 -13.48
CA THR A 59 3.17 5.77 -13.51
C THR A 59 4.32 6.70 -13.93
N ARG A 60 5.09 7.20 -12.96
CA ARG A 60 6.31 7.96 -13.25
C ARG A 60 7.49 6.99 -13.25
N ALA A 61 7.76 6.36 -14.39
CA ALA A 61 8.99 5.61 -14.60
C ALA A 61 10.17 6.59 -14.65
N ARG A 62 10.81 6.85 -13.51
CA ARG A 62 12.11 7.55 -13.46
C ARG A 62 13.16 6.61 -12.88
N ALA A 63 13.95 6.02 -13.77
CA ALA A 63 15.28 5.56 -13.40
C ALA A 63 16.15 6.80 -13.13
N ARG A 64 16.33 7.19 -11.86
CA ARG A 64 17.53 7.88 -11.34
C ARG A 64 17.40 8.23 -9.85
N ARG A 65 18.40 7.77 -9.08
CA ARG A 65 18.87 8.22 -7.76
C ARG A 65 17.97 9.25 -7.05
N ALA A 66 17.26 8.79 -6.03
CA ALA A 66 16.49 9.63 -5.13
C ALA A 66 17.43 10.49 -4.26
N GLN A 67 17.38 11.80 -4.49
CA GLN A 67 17.62 12.78 -3.42
C GLN A 67 16.35 12.85 -2.57
N HIS A 68 16.54 12.60 -1.29
CA HIS A 68 15.95 13.25 -0.12
C HIS A 68 14.65 14.08 -0.29
N GLY A 69 13.65 13.71 0.49
CA GLY A 69 12.72 14.67 1.10
C GLY A 69 11.32 14.69 0.52
N ASP A 70 10.49 13.71 0.90
CA ASP A 70 9.04 13.92 1.07
C ASP A 70 8.56 12.91 2.12
N ARG A 71 8.73 13.28 3.39
CA ARG A 71 8.12 12.57 4.52
C ARG A 71 6.72 13.14 4.71
N GLN A 72 5.71 12.36 4.34
CA GLN A 72 4.39 12.47 4.96
C GLN A 72 4.40 11.63 6.25
N PRO A 73 3.71 12.07 7.32
CA PRO A 73 3.75 11.45 8.65
C PRO A 73 3.09 10.08 8.71
#